data_AF-A0A150RH13-F1
#
_entry.id   AF-A0A150RH13-F1
#
_cell.length_a   1.000
_cell.length_b   1.000
_cell.length_c   1.000
_cell.angle_alpha   90.00
_cell.angle_beta   90.00
_cell.angle_gamma   90.00
#
_symmetry.space_group_name_H-M   'P 1'
#
loop_
_entity.id
_entity.type
_entity.pdbx_description
1 polymer ?
#
loop_
_entity_poly.entity_id
_entity_poly.type
_entity_poly.pdbx_seq_one_letter_code
_entity_poly.pdbx_strand_id
1 'polypeptide(L)'
;MLSVSGSAMALPEGVGYKVVMNTGLRKIDVGQVAFTWLEQQGSLFGDTCAVAVKWCNSAGLPSCANLIVHEELTSYDQDCEYRALYPADATISLDPTCDNWGFDSRQQKKRMARYSAMQDGTNGVIKGVAQYGSVLSMAYSLTMTPSAHP
;
A
#
# COMPACT_ATOMS: atom_id res chain seq x y z
N MET A 1 -23.21 22.16 13.00
CA MET A 1 -22.29 21.85 11.88
C MET A 1 -20.91 21.62 12.48
N LEU A 2 -20.55 20.37 12.75
CA LEU A 2 -19.24 19.99 13.25
C LEU A 2 -18.34 19.76 12.04
N SER A 3 -17.39 20.68 11.84
CA SER A 3 -16.28 20.53 10.90
C SER A 3 -15.41 19.39 11.41
N VAL A 4 -15.40 18.28 10.69
CA VAL A 4 -14.43 17.20 10.89
C VAL A 4 -13.11 17.72 10.33
N SER A 5 -12.18 18.12 11.19
CA SER A 5 -10.80 18.38 10.77
C SER A 5 -10.20 17.05 10.31
N GLY A 6 -9.71 17.00 9.08
CA GLY A 6 -9.03 15.83 8.52
C GLY A 6 -7.80 15.47 9.34
N SER A 7 -7.96 14.56 10.28
CA SER A 7 -6.88 13.87 10.96
C SER A 7 -6.55 12.61 10.15
N ALA A 8 -5.46 12.72 9.38
CA ALA A 8 -4.35 11.80 9.46
C ALA A 8 -4.64 10.31 9.13
N MET A 9 -4.21 9.70 8.01
CA MET A 9 -4.22 8.31 7.48
C MET A 9 -2.88 7.52 7.40
N ALA A 10 -2.74 6.35 8.01
CA ALA A 10 -1.78 5.19 7.98
C ALA A 10 -2.64 3.97 7.54
N LEU A 11 -2.07 2.82 7.20
CA LEU A 11 -2.82 1.77 6.47
C LEU A 11 -3.92 1.13 7.34
N PRO A 12 -5.22 1.52 7.21
CA PRO A 12 -6.25 1.09 8.12
C PRO A 12 -6.62 -0.36 7.83
N GLU A 13 -6.63 -1.19 8.86
CA GLU A 13 -7.19 -2.54 8.76
C GLU A 13 -8.68 -2.46 8.43
N GLY A 14 -9.14 -3.39 7.60
CA GLY A 14 -10.56 -3.45 7.19
C GLY A 14 -10.96 -2.42 6.13
N VAL A 15 -10.10 -1.46 5.76
CA VAL A 15 -10.33 -0.58 4.62
C VAL A 15 -9.81 -1.25 3.35
N GLY A 16 -10.72 -1.49 2.41
CA GLY A 16 -10.36 -1.86 1.05
C GLY A 16 -9.86 -0.64 0.29
N TYR A 17 -8.86 -0.83 -0.56
CA TYR A 17 -8.34 0.21 -1.42
C TYR A 17 -8.49 -0.19 -2.87
N LYS A 18 -9.07 0.69 -3.67
CA LYS A 18 -9.06 0.53 -5.13
C LYS A 18 -7.70 0.91 -5.68
N VAL A 19 -7.07 0.01 -6.43
CA VAL A 19 -5.75 0.22 -7.03
C VAL A 19 -5.89 0.58 -8.50
N VAL A 20 -5.36 1.76 -8.86
CA VAL A 20 -5.30 2.25 -10.24
C VAL A 20 -3.84 2.42 -10.64
N MET A 21 -3.48 1.79 -11.76
CA MET A 21 -2.15 1.88 -12.35
C MET A 21 -2.15 2.86 -13.53
N ASN A 22 -1.17 3.77 -13.56
CA ASN A 22 -0.93 4.64 -14.70
C ASN A 22 0.19 4.06 -15.58
N THR A 23 -0.13 3.85 -16.86
CA THR A 23 0.81 3.34 -17.88
C THR A 23 1.46 4.46 -18.71
N GLY A 24 1.22 5.72 -18.35
CA GLY A 24 1.61 6.91 -19.13
C GLY A 24 0.58 7.27 -20.20
N LEU A 25 -0.07 6.28 -20.83
CA LEU A 25 -1.10 6.50 -21.85
C LEU A 25 -2.52 6.46 -21.28
N ARG A 26 -2.75 5.60 -20.27
CA ARG A 26 -4.07 5.42 -19.65
C ARG A 26 -3.94 4.97 -18.19
N LYS A 27 -5.00 5.24 -17.45
CA LYS A 27 -5.25 4.66 -16.12
C LYS A 27 -5.97 3.32 -16.28
N ILE A 28 -5.51 2.30 -15.56
CA ILE A 28 -6.03 0.94 -15.59
C ILE A 28 -6.42 0.56 -14.17
N ASP A 29 -7.65 0.08 -13.99
CA ASP A 29 -8.06 -0.57 -12.75
C ASP A 29 -7.34 -1.92 -12.65
N VAL A 30 -6.53 -2.09 -11.61
CA VAL A 30 -5.72 -3.30 -11.39
C VAL A 30 -6.14 -4.05 -10.12
N GLY A 31 -7.32 -3.74 -9.59
CA GLY A 31 -7.94 -4.48 -8.52
C GLY A 31 -8.09 -3.70 -7.23
N GLN A 32 -8.14 -4.44 -6.14
CA GLN A 32 -8.29 -3.92 -4.79
C GLN A 32 -7.26 -4.54 -3.86
N VAL A 33 -6.80 -3.78 -2.87
CA VAL A 33 -5.93 -4.27 -1.80
C VAL A 33 -6.58 -4.08 -0.45
N ALA A 34 -6.26 -4.97 0.49
CA ALA A 34 -6.55 -4.81 1.90
C ALA A 34 -5.26 -5.02 2.69
N PHE A 35 -5.16 -4.29 3.80
CA PHE A 35 -3.99 -4.28 4.68
C PHE A 35 -4.34 -4.98 6.00
N THR A 36 -3.37 -5.69 6.55
CA THR A 36 -3.45 -6.34 7.85
C THR A 36 -2.08 -6.22 8.52
N TRP A 37 -2.05 -5.63 9.70
CA TRP A 37 -0.86 -5.49 10.50
C TRP A 37 -0.33 -6.87 10.92
N LEU A 38 1.00 -7.00 10.96
CA LEU A 38 1.68 -8.22 11.38
C LEU A 38 2.43 -8.02 12.69
N GLU A 39 3.41 -7.10 12.68
CA GLU A 39 4.28 -6.84 13.83
C GLU A 39 4.92 -5.46 13.75
N GLN A 40 5.35 -4.95 14.91
CA GLN A 40 6.23 -3.78 15.01
C GLN A 40 7.68 -4.24 15.11
N GLN A 41 8.52 -3.69 14.24
CA GLN A 41 9.96 -3.90 14.25
C GLN A 41 10.63 -2.62 14.77
N GLY A 42 11.23 -2.71 15.96
CA GLY A 42 11.92 -1.58 16.56
C GLY A 42 13.27 -1.30 15.89
N SER A 43 13.59 -0.04 15.63
CA SER A 43 14.92 0.35 15.13
C SER A 43 15.47 1.59 15.84
N LEU A 44 16.80 1.70 15.88
CA LEU A 44 17.51 2.82 16.52
C LEU A 44 17.15 4.19 15.92
N PHE A 45 16.63 4.23 14.70
CA PHE A 45 16.38 5.47 13.95
C PHE A 45 14.89 5.67 13.60
N GLY A 46 14.01 4.85 14.16
CA GLY A 46 12.57 4.86 13.89
C GLY A 46 12.02 3.44 13.83
N ASP A 47 10.78 3.29 14.25
CA ASP A 47 10.08 2.01 14.23
C ASP A 47 9.43 1.78 12.87
N THR A 48 9.39 0.52 12.44
CA THR A 48 8.77 0.09 11.19
C THR A 48 7.66 -0.91 11.46
N CYS A 49 6.51 -0.74 10.81
CA CYS A 49 5.40 -1.67 10.92
C CYS A 49 5.41 -2.62 9.72
N ALA A 50 5.48 -3.93 9.98
CA ALA A 50 5.28 -4.93 8.95
C ALA A 50 3.78 -5.12 8.71
N VAL A 51 3.37 -5.03 7.44
CA VAL A 51 1.97 -5.10 7.02
C VAL A 51 1.83 -6.14 5.91
N ALA A 52 0.97 -7.13 6.14
CA ALA A 52 0.52 -8.04 5.09
C ALA A 52 -0.49 -7.34 4.20
N VAL A 53 -0.33 -7.50 2.89
CA VAL A 53 -1.23 -6.95 1.88
C VAL A 53 -1.78 -8.08 1.04
N LYS A 54 -3.12 -8.11 0.94
CA LYS A 54 -3.82 -8.98 0.01
C LYS A 54 -4.31 -8.16 -1.16
N TRP A 55 -3.72 -8.35 -2.33
CA TRP A 55 -4.12 -7.72 -3.57
C TRP A 55 -4.99 -8.67 -4.36
N CYS A 56 -6.25 -8.33 -4.63
CA CYS A 56 -7.14 -9.10 -5.48
C CYS A 56 -7.41 -8.37 -6.80
N ASN A 57 -7.37 -9.09 -7.91
CA ASN A 57 -7.52 -8.54 -9.26
C ASN A 57 -8.97 -8.10 -9.54
N SER A 58 -9.16 -7.05 -10.34
CA SER A 58 -10.47 -6.63 -10.88
C SER A 58 -10.80 -7.27 -12.23
N ALA A 59 -9.85 -7.96 -12.88
CA ALA A 59 -10.11 -8.81 -14.03
C ALA A 59 -11.08 -9.94 -13.63
N GLY A 60 -11.92 -10.41 -14.56
CA GLY A 60 -12.93 -11.46 -14.33
C GLY A 60 -12.42 -12.85 -13.88
N LEU A 61 -11.18 -12.96 -13.39
CA LEU A 61 -10.63 -14.14 -12.72
C LEU A 61 -10.33 -13.79 -11.24
N PRO A 62 -10.98 -14.47 -10.27
CA PRO A 62 -10.81 -14.19 -8.85
C PRO A 62 -9.45 -14.73 -8.37
N SER A 63 -8.39 -13.99 -8.67
CA SER A 63 -7.04 -14.28 -8.23
C SER A 63 -6.56 -13.20 -7.29
N CYS A 64 -5.91 -13.61 -6.21
CA CYS A 64 -5.24 -12.72 -5.28
C CYS A 64 -3.73 -13.03 -5.21
N ALA A 65 -2.99 -11.99 -4.88
CA ALA A 65 -1.57 -11.98 -4.64
C ALA A 65 -1.33 -11.48 -3.21
N ASN A 66 -0.29 -12.02 -2.58
CA ASN A 66 0.13 -11.59 -1.26
C ASN A 66 1.47 -10.87 -1.41
N LEU A 67 1.65 -9.81 -0.65
CA LEU A 67 2.90 -9.12 -0.47
C LEU A 67 3.00 -8.63 0.98
N ILE A 68 4.21 -8.36 1.43
CA ILE A 68 4.51 -7.76 2.72
C ILE A 68 5.19 -6.41 2.44
N VAL A 69 4.71 -5.39 3.13
CA VAL A 69 5.25 -4.03 3.04
C VAL A 69 5.64 -3.56 4.43
N HIS A 70 6.66 -2.72 4.48
CA HIS A 70 7.07 -2.01 5.68
C HIS A 70 6.59 -0.57 5.58
N GLU A 71 5.90 -0.13 6.63
CA GLU A 71 5.53 1.26 6.84
C GLU A 71 6.56 1.89 7.78
N GLU A 72 7.35 2.82 7.27
CA GLU A 72 8.27 3.63 8.08
C GLU A 72 7.50 4.77 8.73
N LEU A 73 7.53 4.77 10.06
CA LEU A 73 6.85 5.76 10.86
C LEU A 73 7.71 7.01 11.08
N THR A 74 7.05 8.16 11.20
CA THR A 74 7.74 9.41 11.53
C THR A 74 8.16 9.42 13.00
N SER A 75 9.22 10.16 13.36
CA SER A 75 9.79 10.21 14.71
C SER A 75 8.82 10.61 15.84
N TYR A 76 7.65 11.15 15.51
CA TYR A 76 6.63 11.58 16.47
C TYR A 76 5.59 10.50 16.78
N ASP A 77 5.51 9.44 15.98
CA ASP A 77 4.51 8.37 16.10
C ASP A 77 5.19 7.02 15.95
N GLN A 78 5.64 6.41 17.05
CA GLN A 78 6.43 5.18 17.01
C GLN A 78 5.61 3.90 17.23
N ASP A 79 4.32 4.03 17.54
CA ASP A 79 3.46 2.90 17.88
C ASP A 79 2.61 2.45 16.68
N CYS A 80 2.84 1.22 16.21
CA CYS A 80 2.14 0.62 15.08
C CYS A 80 0.67 0.32 15.37
N GLU A 81 0.31 -0.08 16.59
CA GLU A 81 -1.09 -0.32 16.97
C GLU A 81 -1.85 1.01 17.07
N TYR A 82 -1.22 2.01 17.67
CA TYR A 82 -1.78 3.36 17.70
C TYR A 82 -1.96 3.91 16.28
N ARG A 83 -1.00 3.71 15.38
CA ARG A 83 -1.08 4.12 13.97
C ARG A 83 -2.14 3.37 13.16
N ALA A 84 -2.38 2.09 13.44
CA ALA A 84 -3.49 1.35 12.82
C ALA A 84 -4.86 2.00 13.12
N LEU A 85 -4.96 2.74 14.23
CA LEU A 85 -6.15 3.48 14.66
C LEU A 85 -6.10 4.99 14.34
N TYR A 86 -4.91 5.60 14.34
CA TYR A 86 -4.64 7.05 14.19
C TYR A 86 -3.61 7.28 13.10
N PRO A 87 -4.10 7.39 11.89
CA PRO A 87 -3.24 6.97 10.85
C PRO A 87 -2.45 8.28 10.38
N ALA A 88 -1.28 8.23 9.73
CA ALA A 88 -0.53 9.46 9.37
C ALA A 88 0.41 9.31 8.17
N ASP A 89 0.98 10.43 7.70
CA ASP A 89 1.95 10.41 6.61
C ASP A 89 3.01 9.35 6.88
N ALA A 90 3.17 8.46 5.92
CA ALA A 90 4.03 7.29 6.06
C ALA A 90 4.64 6.91 4.73
N THR A 91 5.88 6.42 4.80
CA THR A 91 6.56 5.83 3.65
C THR A 91 6.37 4.34 3.69
N ILE A 92 5.88 3.78 2.59
CA ILE A 92 5.60 2.35 2.46
C ILE A 92 6.60 1.78 1.47
N SER A 93 7.29 0.72 1.85
CA SER A 93 8.26 0.04 1.00
C SER A 93 8.02 -1.46 1.01
N LEU A 94 8.47 -2.15 -0.04
CA LEU A 94 8.40 -3.61 -0.10
C LEU A 94 9.39 -4.22 0.92
N ASP A 95 8.99 -5.28 1.63
CA ASP A 95 9.96 -6.10 2.34
C ASP A 95 10.79 -6.91 1.33
N PRO A 96 12.10 -6.64 1.17
CA PRO A 96 12.90 -7.30 0.15
C PRO A 96 13.18 -8.78 0.45
N THR A 97 12.91 -9.25 1.67
CA THR A 97 13.19 -10.63 2.10
C THR A 97 12.06 -11.60 1.74
N CYS A 98 10.88 -11.07 1.43
CA CYS A 98 9.69 -11.86 1.13
C CYS A 98 9.46 -12.01 -0.38
N ASP A 99 8.76 -13.10 -0.75
CA ASP A 99 8.27 -13.27 -2.11
C ASP A 99 6.99 -12.48 -2.34
N ASN A 100 7.16 -11.25 -2.82
CA ASN A 100 6.08 -10.30 -3.02
C ASN A 100 5.48 -10.39 -4.42
N TRP A 101 4.16 -10.51 -4.50
CA TRP A 101 3.42 -10.61 -5.75
C TRP A 101 2.38 -9.52 -5.86
N GLY A 102 2.15 -9.03 -7.07
CA GLY A 102 1.08 -8.08 -7.39
C GLY A 102 0.58 -8.28 -8.81
N PHE A 103 -0.21 -7.34 -9.30
CA PHE A 103 -0.73 -7.37 -10.68
C PHE A 103 -0.14 -6.24 -11.51
N ASP A 104 0.35 -6.57 -12.70
CA ASP A 104 0.91 -5.59 -13.63
C ASP A 104 -0.18 -4.84 -14.42
N SER A 105 0.25 -3.97 -15.35
CA SER A 105 -0.65 -3.20 -16.24
C SER A 105 -1.53 -4.06 -17.16
N ARG A 106 -1.23 -5.35 -17.28
CA ARG A 106 -2.00 -6.34 -18.03
C ARG A 106 -2.84 -7.23 -17.11
N GLN A 107 -2.96 -6.85 -15.83
CA GLN A 107 -3.66 -7.61 -14.80
C GLN A 107 -3.11 -9.03 -14.63
N GLN A 108 -1.82 -9.25 -14.92
CA GLN A 108 -1.15 -10.53 -14.73
C GLN A 108 -0.45 -10.56 -13.38
N LYS A 109 -0.63 -11.66 -12.63
CA LYS A 109 0.10 -11.88 -11.37
C LYS A 109 1.59 -11.99 -11.66
N LYS A 110 2.39 -11.07 -11.12
CA LYS A 110 3.84 -11.01 -11.31
C LYS A 110 4.55 -10.68 -10.01
N ARG A 111 5.77 -11.21 -9.87
CA ARG A 111 6.65 -10.90 -8.74
C ARG A 111 7.03 -9.42 -8.80
N MET A 112 6.87 -8.74 -7.69
CA MET A 112 7.27 -7.35 -7.52
C MET A 112 8.75 -7.32 -7.18
N ALA A 113 9.53 -6.57 -7.96
CA ALA A 113 10.95 -6.37 -7.69
C ALA A 113 11.18 -5.13 -6.81
N ARG A 114 10.30 -4.13 -6.92
CA ARG A 114 10.34 -2.92 -6.12
C ARG A 114 8.94 -2.37 -5.93
N TYR A 115 8.66 -1.88 -4.74
CA TYR A 115 7.50 -1.06 -4.44
C TYR A 115 7.92 0.01 -3.44
N SER A 116 7.56 1.25 -3.74
CA SER A 116 7.74 2.39 -2.85
C SER A 116 6.55 3.33 -3.01
N ALA A 117 5.91 3.70 -1.91
CA ALA A 117 4.75 4.55 -1.89
C ALA A 117 4.77 5.48 -0.68
N MET A 118 3.93 6.50 -0.75
CA MET A 118 3.66 7.41 0.35
C MET A 118 2.15 7.47 0.56
N GLN A 119 1.73 7.35 1.81
CA GLN A 119 0.36 7.60 2.20
C GLN A 119 0.18 9.08 2.54
N ASP A 120 -0.85 9.68 1.95
CA ASP A 120 -1.31 11.01 2.34
C ASP A 120 -2.18 10.89 3.59
N GLY A 121 -1.72 11.52 4.66
CA GLY A 121 -2.42 11.54 5.92
C GLY A 121 -3.83 12.16 5.82
N THR A 122 -4.08 13.13 4.95
CA THR A 122 -5.35 13.86 5.00
C THR A 122 -6.53 13.05 4.45
N ASN A 123 -6.27 12.24 3.42
CA ASN A 123 -7.30 11.52 2.66
C ASN A 123 -7.07 10.00 2.60
N GLY A 124 -5.97 9.51 3.18
CA GLY A 124 -5.57 8.12 3.16
C GLY A 124 -5.17 7.59 1.79
N VAL A 125 -5.07 8.44 0.75
CA VAL A 125 -4.68 8.01 -0.60
C VAL A 125 -3.20 7.66 -0.60
N ILE A 126 -2.88 6.47 -1.11
CA ILE A 126 -1.51 6.00 -1.24
C ILE A 126 -1.08 6.18 -2.68
N LYS A 127 0.04 6.87 -2.90
CA LYS A 127 0.63 7.04 -4.23
C LYS A 127 2.02 6.45 -4.23
N GLY A 128 2.33 5.66 -5.25
CA GLY A 128 3.60 4.97 -5.29
C GLY A 128 4.01 4.55 -6.68
N VAL A 129 5.08 3.78 -6.69
CA VAL A 129 5.70 3.23 -7.89
C VAL A 129 5.98 1.75 -7.67
N ALA A 130 5.60 0.92 -8.63
CA ALA A 130 5.89 -0.50 -8.65
C ALA A 130 6.72 -0.89 -9.88
N GLN A 131 7.67 -1.80 -9.68
CA GLN A 131 8.41 -2.46 -10.75
C GLN A 131 8.26 -3.97 -10.59
N TYR A 132 8.09 -4.67 -11.70
CA TYR A 132 7.82 -6.11 -11.73
C TYR A 132 8.97 -6.86 -12.41
N GLY A 133 9.30 -8.05 -11.91
CA GLY A 133 10.35 -8.92 -12.47
C GLY A 133 11.78 -8.47 -12.13
N SER A 134 12.15 -7.23 -12.43
CA SER A 134 13.47 -6.66 -12.11
C SER A 134 13.37 -5.18 -11.73
N VAL A 135 14.30 -4.69 -10.91
CA VAL A 135 14.44 -3.27 -10.54
C VAL A 135 14.81 -2.37 -11.73
N LEU A 136 15.23 -2.96 -12.85
CA LEU A 136 15.50 -2.27 -14.11
C LEU A 136 14.28 -2.24 -15.06
N SER A 137 13.19 -2.92 -14.69
CA SER A 137 11.98 -2.93 -15.50
C SER A 137 11.23 -1.60 -15.42
N MET A 138 10.36 -1.36 -16.40
CA MET A 138 9.54 -0.15 -16.43
C MET A 138 8.77 0.03 -15.13
N ALA A 139 8.86 1.25 -14.58
CA ALA A 139 8.19 1.63 -13.38
C ALA A 139 6.76 2.06 -13.68
N TYR A 140 5.80 1.56 -12.91
CA TYR A 140 4.39 1.90 -13.02
C TYR A 140 3.96 2.73 -11.83
N SER A 141 3.39 3.90 -12.07
CA SER A 141 2.79 4.68 -11.00
C SER A 141 1.48 4.04 -10.56
N LEU A 142 1.31 3.88 -9.25
CA LEU A 142 0.13 3.34 -8.61
C LEU A 142 -0.55 4.42 -7.79
N THR A 143 -1.87 4.40 -7.78
CA THR A 143 -2.70 5.18 -6.86
C THR A 143 -3.69 4.23 -6.21
N MET A 144 -3.63 4.13 -4.88
CA MET A 144 -4.57 3.36 -4.09
C MET A 144 -5.49 4.35 -3.38
N THR A 145 -6.77 4.28 -3.68
CA THR A 145 -7.78 5.17 -3.08
C THR A 145 -8.62 4.35 -2.13
N PRO A 146 -8.84 4.82 -0.88
CA PRO A 146 -9.77 4.16 0.03
C PRO A 146 -11.11 3.96 -0.64
N SER A 147 -11.58 2.73 -0.69
CA SER A 147 -12.93 2.40 -1.09
C SER A 147 -13.69 1.97 0.15
N ALA A 148 -14.75 2.69 0.50
CA ALA A 148 -15.77 2.14 1.37
C ALA A 148 -16.31 0.89 0.65
N HIS A 149 -15.98 -0.30 1.17
CA HIS A 149 -16.76 -1.48 0.79
C HIS A 149 -18.11 -1.39 1.54
N PRO A 150 -19.22 -1.84 0.91
CA PRO A 150 -20.55 -1.83 1.50
C PRO A 150 -20.65 -2.65 2.78
#